data_AF-A0A545TM26-F1
#
_entry.id   AF-A0A545TM26-F1
#
_cell.length_a   1.000
_cell.length_b   1.000
_cell.length_c   1.000
_cell.angle_alpha   90.00
_cell.angle_beta   90.00
_cell.angle_gamma   90.00
#
_symmetry.space_group_name_H-M   'P 1'
#
loop_
_entity.id
_entity.type
_entity.pdbx_description
1 polymer ?
#
loop_
_entity_poly.entity_id
_entity_poly.type
_entity_poly.pdbx_seq_one_letter_code
_entity_poly.pdbx_strand_id
1 'polypeptide(L)'
;MAWTSFKRVSTALIVSLPVAFLGAAGASAAPITEWTYTIDSAFTAFSPAGVTGSNPNAELGAPTTLEWGTGGGGPSSLVVDSTVTSPPVLTTGGPAVLGASVTHNNNPISGTTLTSATLSTQLVLTASSDPTITRTLMSDFEIEFRETPNDGDCGFDSVSNCDDIFILLNPEVLVEEFIIDEFIYTITLDAVGLGPLSDAACAEAGQPSGCVGFTTQESQANNLQTRFSITAREIRIPEPASLALLGFGLLGMGIAVRRRRKVA
;
A
#
# COMPACT_ATOMS: atom_id res chain seq x y z
N MET A 1 -10.52 -32.17 97.97
CA MET A 1 -11.18 -32.71 96.75
C MET A 1 -11.39 -31.53 95.82
N ALA A 2 -10.48 -31.32 94.86
CA ALA A 2 -10.73 -31.48 93.41
C ALA A 2 -11.84 -30.54 92.89
N TRP A 3 -11.72 -29.70 91.85
CA TRP A 3 -10.80 -29.68 90.71
C TRP A 3 -11.03 -28.37 89.91
N THR A 4 -9.94 -27.82 89.37
CA THR A 4 -9.73 -27.20 88.03
C THR A 4 -10.59 -26.04 87.49
N SER A 5 -9.85 -24.97 87.16
CA SER A 5 -10.12 -23.88 86.21
C SER A 5 -10.42 -24.36 84.78
N PHE A 6 -11.30 -23.65 84.07
CA PHE A 6 -11.40 -23.72 82.60
C PHE A 6 -11.42 -22.32 81.99
N LYS A 7 -10.28 -21.91 81.42
CA LYS A 7 -10.21 -20.88 80.37
C LYS A 7 -10.85 -21.45 79.11
N ARG A 8 -11.68 -20.69 78.40
CA ARG A 8 -12.00 -20.97 76.99
C ARG A 8 -11.54 -19.82 76.10
N VAL A 9 -10.80 -20.26 75.10
CA VAL A 9 -10.06 -19.56 74.07
C VAL A 9 -11.01 -18.97 73.02
N SER A 10 -10.59 -17.83 72.49
CA SER A 10 -11.14 -17.08 71.36
C SER A 10 -11.25 -17.89 70.07
N THR A 11 -12.28 -17.64 69.27
CA THR A 11 -12.27 -18.01 67.84
C THR A 11 -12.75 -16.81 67.01
N ALA A 12 -11.79 -16.02 66.53
CA ALA A 12 -12.04 -15.01 65.51
C ALA A 12 -12.23 -15.72 64.16
N LEU A 13 -13.39 -15.50 63.55
CA LEU A 13 -13.74 -16.01 62.23
C LEU A 13 -12.89 -15.27 61.17
N ILE A 14 -11.83 -15.90 60.64
CA ILE A 14 -11.11 -15.39 59.48
C ILE A 14 -11.80 -15.95 58.23
N VAL A 15 -12.64 -15.14 57.60
CA VAL A 15 -13.18 -15.42 56.26
C VAL A 15 -12.06 -15.17 55.25
N SER A 16 -11.48 -16.23 54.71
CA SER A 16 -10.56 -16.16 53.57
C SER A 16 -11.37 -16.13 52.27
N LEU A 17 -11.56 -14.95 51.68
CA LEU A 17 -12.02 -14.84 50.29
C LEU A 17 -10.86 -15.20 49.34
N PRO A 18 -10.99 -16.20 48.45
CA PRO A 18 -10.08 -16.35 47.34
C PRO A 18 -10.45 -15.28 46.30
N VAL A 19 -9.59 -14.27 46.14
CA VAL A 19 -9.67 -13.37 44.98
C VAL A 19 -9.13 -14.14 43.79
N ALA A 20 -10.03 -14.69 42.98
CA ALA A 20 -9.67 -15.24 41.67
C ALA A 20 -9.27 -14.08 40.76
N PHE A 21 -7.98 -13.91 40.54
CA PHE A 21 -7.45 -13.01 39.50
C PHE A 21 -7.76 -13.66 38.14
N LEU A 22 -8.89 -13.29 37.53
CA LEU A 22 -9.03 -13.45 36.08
C LEU A 22 -8.15 -12.37 35.44
N GLY A 23 -6.93 -12.76 35.07
CA GLY A 23 -6.12 -11.95 34.17
C GLY A 23 -6.86 -11.83 32.85
N ALA A 24 -7.31 -10.63 32.50
CA ALA A 24 -7.72 -10.33 31.14
C ALA A 24 -6.45 -10.37 30.29
N ALA A 25 -6.17 -11.51 29.65
CA ALA A 25 -5.27 -11.51 28.51
C ALA A 25 -5.93 -10.61 27.45
N GLY A 26 -5.30 -9.48 27.13
CA GLY A 26 -5.71 -8.71 25.96
C GLY A 26 -5.62 -9.63 24.76
N ALA A 27 -6.73 -9.86 24.05
CA ALA A 27 -6.68 -10.52 22.77
C ALA A 27 -6.02 -9.54 21.80
N SER A 28 -4.71 -9.67 21.58
CA SER A 28 -4.03 -9.00 20.47
C SER A 28 -4.48 -9.69 19.19
N ALA A 29 -4.96 -8.91 18.23
CA ALA A 29 -5.29 -9.44 16.90
C ALA A 29 -4.00 -9.93 16.24
N ALA A 30 -4.04 -11.02 15.47
CA ALA A 30 -2.95 -11.37 14.58
C ALA A 30 -3.10 -10.58 13.27
N PRO A 31 -2.01 -10.22 12.57
CA PRO A 31 -2.14 -9.61 11.25
C PRO A 31 -2.78 -10.59 10.26
N ILE A 32 -3.54 -10.07 9.32
CA ILE A 32 -4.09 -10.82 8.20
C ILE A 32 -2.91 -11.29 7.35
N THR A 33 -2.83 -12.60 7.13
CA THR A 33 -1.68 -13.24 6.46
C THR A 33 -1.86 -13.35 4.96
N GLU A 34 -3.11 -13.44 4.47
CA GLU A 34 -3.43 -13.75 3.08
C GLU A 34 -4.58 -12.89 2.58
N TRP A 35 -4.45 -12.42 1.35
CA TRP A 35 -5.41 -11.55 0.67
C TRP A 35 -5.70 -12.07 -0.74
N THR A 36 -6.97 -12.05 -1.12
CA THR A 36 -7.35 -12.00 -2.54
C THR A 36 -7.42 -10.55 -2.98
N TYR A 37 -7.18 -10.29 -4.26
CA TYR A 37 -7.21 -8.93 -4.78
C TYR A 37 -7.79 -8.81 -6.18
N THR A 38 -8.35 -7.63 -6.44
CA THR A 38 -8.73 -7.15 -7.77
C THR A 38 -8.15 -5.76 -7.95
N ILE A 39 -7.57 -5.51 -9.13
CA ILE A 39 -7.09 -4.19 -9.55
C ILE A 39 -7.89 -3.79 -10.78
N ASP A 40 -8.55 -2.65 -10.73
CA ASP A 40 -9.17 -2.01 -11.88
C ASP A 40 -8.40 -0.73 -12.21
N SER A 41 -8.03 -0.55 -13.47
CA SER A 41 -7.20 0.58 -13.92
C SER A 41 -7.81 1.28 -15.14
N ALA A 42 -7.72 2.61 -15.18
CA ALA A 42 -8.18 3.42 -16.31
C ALA A 42 -7.56 4.83 -16.30
N PHE A 43 -7.43 5.43 -17.48
CA PHE A 43 -7.04 6.81 -17.67
C PHE A 43 -8.21 7.76 -17.44
N THR A 44 -8.29 8.38 -16.28
CA THR A 44 -9.41 9.24 -15.85
C THR A 44 -9.25 10.70 -16.29
N ALA A 45 -8.02 11.11 -16.61
CA ALA A 45 -7.73 12.39 -17.24
C ALA A 45 -6.60 12.21 -18.26
N PHE A 46 -6.64 13.00 -19.34
CA PHE A 46 -5.57 13.04 -20.35
C PHE A 46 -5.66 14.33 -21.17
N SER A 47 -4.52 14.77 -21.70
CA SER A 47 -4.36 16.03 -22.41
C SER A 47 -3.32 15.91 -23.52
N PRO A 48 -3.45 16.65 -24.63
CA PRO A 48 -4.47 17.67 -24.91
C PRO A 48 -5.70 17.10 -25.65
N ALA A 49 -6.64 17.99 -26.00
CA ALA A 49 -7.70 17.65 -26.94
C ALA A 49 -7.10 17.16 -28.27
N GLY A 50 -7.59 16.03 -28.77
CA GLY A 50 -7.03 15.33 -29.93
C GLY A 50 -6.42 13.97 -29.57
N VAL A 51 -6.10 13.74 -28.30
CA VAL A 51 -5.88 12.39 -27.76
C VAL A 51 -7.24 11.69 -27.64
N THR A 52 -7.32 10.44 -28.08
CA THR A 52 -8.55 9.65 -28.06
C THR A 52 -8.46 8.56 -27.01
N GLY A 53 -9.42 8.54 -26.08
CA GLY A 53 -9.59 7.46 -25.12
C GLY A 53 -10.61 6.43 -25.61
N SER A 54 -10.31 5.14 -25.48
CA SER A 54 -11.20 4.04 -25.85
C SER A 54 -11.15 2.88 -24.84
N ASN A 55 -12.00 1.86 -25.05
CA ASN A 55 -12.10 0.66 -24.22
C ASN A 55 -12.30 0.95 -22.73
N PRO A 56 -13.45 1.53 -22.32
CA PRO A 56 -13.64 1.91 -20.94
C PRO A 56 -13.59 0.69 -20.00
N ASN A 57 -12.85 0.82 -18.89
CA ASN A 57 -12.91 -0.13 -17.79
C ASN A 57 -14.34 -0.15 -17.21
N ALA A 58 -14.85 -1.33 -16.88
CA ALA A 58 -16.25 -1.50 -16.45
C ALA A 58 -16.54 -0.90 -15.06
N GLU A 59 -15.56 -0.92 -14.15
CA GLU A 59 -15.67 -0.40 -12.78
C GLU A 59 -15.46 1.12 -12.75
N LEU A 60 -14.39 1.61 -13.39
CA LEU A 60 -14.02 3.02 -13.36
C LEU A 60 -14.73 3.87 -14.42
N GLY A 61 -15.30 3.25 -15.47
CA GLY A 61 -16.01 3.94 -16.54
C GLY A 61 -15.14 4.82 -17.44
N ALA A 62 -13.82 4.73 -17.30
CA ALA A 62 -12.84 5.56 -18.02
C ALA A 62 -11.97 4.71 -18.97
N PRO A 63 -11.39 5.30 -20.04
CA PRO A 63 -10.59 4.59 -21.04
C PRO A 63 -9.44 3.75 -20.48
N THR A 64 -9.17 2.59 -21.07
CA THR A 64 -7.95 1.79 -20.80
C THR A 64 -6.91 1.93 -21.89
N THR A 65 -7.25 2.64 -22.96
CA THR A 65 -6.40 2.90 -24.11
C THR A 65 -6.46 4.37 -24.44
N LEU A 66 -5.31 5.02 -24.55
CA LEU A 66 -5.14 6.36 -25.12
C LEU A 66 -4.36 6.22 -26.43
N GLU A 67 -4.84 6.86 -27.49
CA GLU A 67 -4.19 6.90 -28.81
C GLU A 67 -4.04 8.35 -29.27
N TRP A 68 -2.91 8.65 -29.92
CA TRP A 68 -2.63 9.99 -30.43
C TRP A 68 -1.75 9.96 -31.68
N GLY A 69 -1.73 11.08 -32.39
CA GLY A 69 -0.99 11.25 -33.61
C GLY A 69 -1.50 10.42 -34.79
N THR A 70 -0.86 10.62 -35.93
CA THR A 70 -1.05 9.77 -37.12
C THR A 70 0.29 9.53 -37.80
N GLY A 71 0.49 8.31 -38.31
CA GLY A 71 1.76 7.87 -38.89
C GLY A 71 1.61 6.63 -39.76
N GLY A 72 2.67 6.27 -40.49
CA GLY A 72 2.67 5.09 -41.36
C GLY A 72 2.53 3.76 -40.61
N GLY A 73 2.95 3.72 -39.34
CA GLY A 73 2.78 2.58 -38.42
C GLY A 73 1.48 2.57 -37.63
N GLY A 74 0.63 3.60 -37.79
CA GLY A 74 -0.51 3.86 -36.90
C GLY A 74 -0.20 4.93 -35.85
N PRO A 75 -1.16 5.23 -34.95
CA PRO A 75 -0.95 6.15 -33.84
C PRO A 75 0.02 5.57 -32.77
N SER A 76 0.64 6.44 -31.99
CA SER A 76 1.27 6.06 -30.72
C SER A 76 0.16 5.82 -29.68
N SER A 77 0.42 4.97 -28.69
CA SER A 77 -0.61 4.63 -27.69
C SER A 77 -0.08 4.25 -26.32
N LEU A 78 -0.89 4.53 -25.31
CA LEU A 78 -0.71 4.05 -23.94
C LEU A 78 -1.89 3.15 -23.57
N VAL A 79 -1.59 1.91 -23.20
CA VAL A 79 -2.57 0.88 -22.89
C VAL A 79 -2.34 0.36 -21.48
N VAL A 80 -3.39 0.23 -20.68
CA VAL A 80 -3.33 -0.42 -19.37
C VAL A 80 -4.25 -1.63 -19.33
N ASP A 81 -3.86 -2.68 -18.60
CA ASP A 81 -4.77 -3.78 -18.29
C ASP A 81 -6.02 -3.25 -17.59
N SER A 82 -7.20 -3.56 -18.14
CA SER A 82 -8.47 -3.10 -17.56
C SER A 82 -8.63 -3.60 -16.14
N THR A 83 -8.67 -4.93 -15.97
CA THR A 83 -8.93 -5.56 -14.68
C THR A 83 -7.95 -6.72 -14.51
N VAL A 84 -7.17 -6.67 -13.44
CA VAL A 84 -6.34 -7.78 -12.98
C VAL A 84 -7.00 -8.39 -11.76
N THR A 85 -7.48 -9.61 -11.92
CA THR A 85 -7.96 -10.42 -10.79
C THR A 85 -6.90 -11.44 -10.44
N SER A 86 -6.55 -11.51 -9.16
CA SER A 86 -5.87 -12.61 -8.48
C SER A 86 -5.14 -13.66 -9.36
N PRO A 87 -3.92 -13.38 -9.86
CA PRO A 87 -2.85 -14.38 -9.83
C PRO A 87 -2.43 -14.61 -8.34
N PRO A 88 -1.52 -15.52 -7.95
CA PRO A 88 -1.56 -16.21 -6.63
C PRO A 88 -1.78 -15.28 -5.41
N VAL A 89 -2.43 -15.82 -4.37
CA VAL A 89 -2.76 -15.15 -3.10
C VAL A 89 -1.66 -14.19 -2.65
N LEU A 90 -2.01 -12.93 -2.39
CA LEU A 90 -1.09 -11.95 -1.83
C LEU A 90 -0.85 -12.28 -0.36
N THR A 91 0.39 -12.62 -0.02
CA THR A 91 0.77 -13.00 1.34
C THR A 91 1.45 -11.84 2.05
N THR A 92 0.99 -11.48 3.25
CA THR A 92 1.62 -10.44 4.07
C THR A 92 3.03 -10.84 4.47
N GLY A 93 4.01 -10.00 4.12
CA GLY A 93 5.44 -10.29 4.29
C GLY A 93 5.99 -11.30 3.29
N GLY A 94 5.20 -11.70 2.29
CA GLY A 94 5.59 -12.59 1.20
C GLY A 94 6.24 -11.86 0.01
N PRO A 95 6.56 -12.58 -1.07
CA PRO A 95 7.06 -11.97 -2.30
C PRO A 95 5.99 -11.11 -2.99
N ALA A 96 6.44 -10.18 -3.83
CA ALA A 96 5.53 -9.38 -4.66
C ALA A 96 4.78 -10.24 -5.68
N VAL A 97 3.53 -9.86 -5.96
CA VAL A 97 2.64 -10.48 -6.96
C VAL A 97 2.44 -9.52 -8.13
N LEU A 98 1.97 -10.04 -9.27
CA LEU A 98 1.76 -9.22 -10.47
C LEU A 98 0.56 -8.27 -10.30
N GLY A 99 0.74 -7.02 -10.73
CA GLY A 99 -0.32 -6.03 -10.90
C GLY A 99 -0.68 -5.83 -12.37
N ALA A 100 -1.27 -4.66 -12.69
CA ALA A 100 -1.58 -4.26 -14.06
C ALA A 100 -0.32 -3.98 -14.89
N SER A 101 -0.34 -4.35 -16.15
CA SER A 101 0.64 -3.94 -17.14
C SER A 101 0.25 -2.60 -17.76
N VAL A 102 1.23 -1.71 -17.94
CA VAL A 102 1.09 -0.51 -18.79
C VAL A 102 2.01 -0.70 -20.00
N THR A 103 1.47 -0.59 -21.21
CA THR A 103 2.23 -0.70 -22.46
C THR A 103 2.21 0.63 -23.17
N HIS A 104 3.40 1.14 -23.49
CA HIS A 104 3.56 2.26 -24.41
C HIS A 104 4.00 1.72 -25.77
N ASN A 105 3.18 1.91 -26.80
CA ASN A 105 3.53 1.61 -28.19
C ASN A 105 3.98 2.90 -28.85
N ASN A 106 5.27 3.03 -29.11
CA ASN A 106 5.86 4.20 -29.72
C ASN A 106 5.94 4.00 -31.25
N ASN A 107 5.22 4.83 -32.00
CA ASN A 107 5.26 4.85 -33.45
C ASN A 107 5.71 6.23 -33.95
N PRO A 108 6.44 6.32 -35.07
CA PRO A 108 6.71 7.60 -35.70
C PRO A 108 5.39 8.26 -36.15
N ILE A 109 5.01 9.35 -35.49
CA ILE A 109 3.77 10.07 -35.74
C ILE A 109 3.98 11.54 -36.11
N SER A 110 2.87 12.15 -36.55
CA SER A 110 2.70 13.59 -36.73
C SER A 110 1.37 14.04 -36.12
N GLY A 111 1.25 15.33 -35.83
CA GLY A 111 0.03 15.93 -35.27
C GLY A 111 0.06 16.04 -33.75
N THR A 112 -1.09 15.84 -33.11
CA THR A 112 -1.23 15.96 -31.65
C THR A 112 -0.53 14.81 -30.94
N THR A 113 0.24 15.14 -29.90
CA THR A 113 0.92 14.18 -29.02
C THR A 113 0.30 14.20 -27.63
N LEU A 114 0.36 13.06 -26.92
CA LEU A 114 0.02 13.05 -25.49
C LEU A 114 1.03 13.94 -24.75
N THR A 115 0.54 14.71 -23.78
CA THR A 115 1.39 15.54 -22.92
C THR A 115 1.26 15.16 -21.46
N SER A 116 0.07 14.75 -21.03
CA SER A 116 -0.16 14.26 -19.68
C SER A 116 -1.33 13.29 -19.63
N ALA A 117 -1.31 12.41 -18.64
CA ALA A 117 -2.43 11.54 -18.28
C ALA A 117 -2.47 11.31 -16.77
N THR A 118 -3.65 10.97 -16.26
CA THR A 118 -3.84 10.43 -14.91
C THR A 118 -4.32 9.00 -15.07
N LEU A 119 -3.50 8.04 -14.67
CA LEU A 119 -3.89 6.65 -14.56
C LEU A 119 -4.43 6.42 -13.15
N SER A 120 -5.74 6.23 -13.01
CA SER A 120 -6.37 5.88 -11.75
C SER A 120 -6.47 4.37 -11.61
N THR A 121 -6.16 3.87 -10.43
CA THR A 121 -6.29 2.45 -10.09
C THR A 121 -7.10 2.27 -8.82
N GLN A 122 -8.00 1.29 -8.83
CA GLN A 122 -8.68 0.79 -7.64
C GLN A 122 -8.09 -0.57 -7.28
N LEU A 123 -7.50 -0.69 -6.09
CA LEU A 123 -7.10 -1.97 -5.51
C LEU A 123 -8.11 -2.38 -4.43
N VAL A 124 -8.79 -3.49 -4.65
CA VAL A 124 -9.66 -4.13 -3.66
C VAL A 124 -8.91 -5.31 -3.06
N LEU A 125 -8.65 -5.27 -1.76
CA LEU A 125 -8.09 -6.36 -0.97
C LEU A 125 -9.19 -6.98 -0.11
N THR A 126 -9.30 -8.31 -0.13
CA THR A 126 -10.22 -9.06 0.74
C THR A 126 -9.43 -10.11 1.50
N ALA A 127 -9.57 -10.11 2.83
CA ALA A 127 -8.86 -11.05 3.69
C ALA A 127 -9.33 -12.49 3.43
N SER A 128 -8.41 -13.41 3.15
CA SER A 128 -8.74 -14.81 2.90
C SER A 128 -9.33 -15.51 4.13
N SER A 129 -8.97 -15.05 5.33
CA SER A 129 -9.45 -15.59 6.60
C SER A 129 -10.89 -15.15 6.94
N ASP A 130 -11.31 -13.99 6.46
CA ASP A 130 -12.65 -13.43 6.69
C ASP A 130 -13.01 -12.46 5.53
N PRO A 131 -13.84 -12.91 4.57
CA PRO A 131 -14.22 -12.09 3.42
C PRO A 131 -15.03 -10.83 3.76
N THR A 132 -15.48 -10.66 5.01
CA THR A 132 -16.12 -9.41 5.43
C THR A 132 -15.11 -8.29 5.67
N ILE A 133 -13.83 -8.64 5.79
CA ILE A 133 -12.72 -7.68 5.89
C ILE A 133 -12.23 -7.37 4.48
N THR A 134 -12.76 -6.28 3.92
CA THR A 134 -12.37 -5.75 2.62
C THR A 134 -11.83 -4.33 2.75
N ARG A 135 -10.78 -4.03 1.99
CA ARG A 135 -10.20 -2.70 1.88
C ARG A 135 -10.12 -2.29 0.41
N THR A 136 -10.64 -1.10 0.10
CA THR A 136 -10.49 -0.47 -1.21
C THR A 136 -9.51 0.69 -1.08
N LEU A 137 -8.54 0.73 -1.98
CA LEU A 137 -7.55 1.80 -2.13
C LEU A 137 -7.70 2.38 -3.52
N MET A 138 -7.62 3.71 -3.61
CA MET A 138 -7.68 4.46 -4.86
C MET A 138 -6.38 5.23 -4.99
N SER A 139 -5.71 5.06 -6.12
CA SER A 139 -4.39 5.64 -6.39
C SER A 139 -4.42 6.31 -7.75
N ASP A 140 -3.90 7.53 -7.83
CA ASP A 140 -3.78 8.29 -9.07
C ASP A 140 -2.29 8.44 -9.42
N PHE A 141 -1.87 7.86 -10.54
CA PHE A 141 -0.53 8.01 -11.09
C PHE A 141 -0.54 9.16 -12.09
N GLU A 142 0.20 10.22 -11.78
CA GLU A 142 0.31 11.41 -12.62
C GLU A 142 1.44 11.22 -13.63
N ILE A 143 1.08 11.23 -14.90
CA ILE A 143 1.96 10.92 -16.01
C ILE A 143 2.21 12.19 -16.79
N GLU A 144 3.48 12.49 -17.00
CA GLU A 144 3.94 13.40 -18.05
C GLU A 144 4.53 12.58 -19.19
N PHE A 145 4.20 12.99 -20.41
CA PHE A 145 4.62 12.30 -21.61
C PHE A 145 5.25 13.26 -22.60
N ARG A 146 6.37 12.85 -23.17
CA ARG A 146 7.12 13.61 -24.18
C ARG A 146 7.35 12.72 -25.39
N GLU A 147 6.55 12.97 -26.42
CA GLU A 147 6.87 12.53 -27.78
C GLU A 147 8.04 13.37 -28.31
N THR A 148 9.11 12.71 -28.74
CA THR A 148 10.30 13.38 -29.24
C THR A 148 10.20 13.66 -30.75
N PRO A 149 10.98 14.62 -31.29
CA PRO A 149 10.79 15.08 -32.67
C PRO A 149 11.12 14.08 -33.78
N ASN A 150 11.78 12.97 -33.44
CA ASN A 150 12.24 11.97 -34.41
C ASN A 150 13.19 12.52 -35.48
N ASP A 151 14.15 13.37 -35.10
CA ASP A 151 15.13 13.98 -35.99
C ASP A 151 16.60 13.55 -35.73
N GLY A 152 16.82 12.75 -34.69
CA GLY A 152 18.12 12.20 -34.30
C GLY A 152 18.96 13.12 -33.41
N ASP A 153 18.53 14.36 -33.15
CA ASP A 153 19.16 15.28 -32.20
C ASP A 153 18.33 15.35 -30.90
N CYS A 154 18.46 14.31 -30.09
CA CYS A 154 17.49 14.02 -29.04
C CYS A 154 17.75 14.78 -27.73
N GLY A 155 18.92 15.41 -27.57
CA GLY A 155 19.32 16.07 -26.33
C GLY A 155 19.71 15.12 -25.18
N PHE A 156 19.55 13.81 -25.33
CA PHE A 156 19.97 12.76 -24.40
C PHE A 156 20.41 11.49 -25.14
N ASP A 157 21.02 10.54 -24.42
CA ASP A 157 21.38 9.23 -24.96
C ASP A 157 20.12 8.41 -25.29
N SER A 158 19.80 8.33 -26.58
CA SER A 158 18.69 7.53 -27.13
C SER A 158 19.25 6.39 -27.99
N VAL A 159 18.56 5.24 -27.95
CA VAL A 159 18.96 4.07 -28.76
C VAL A 159 18.41 4.16 -30.18
N SER A 160 17.23 4.77 -30.35
CA SER A 160 16.56 4.94 -31.63
C SER A 160 16.69 6.38 -32.15
N ASN A 161 15.81 6.77 -33.08
CA ASN A 161 15.79 8.12 -33.63
C ASN A 161 15.06 9.07 -32.67
N CYS A 162 15.54 9.17 -31.43
CA CYS A 162 14.89 9.81 -30.28
C CYS A 162 13.80 8.97 -29.64
N ASP A 163 14.11 8.44 -28.45
CA ASP A 163 13.18 7.60 -27.70
C ASP A 163 12.18 8.51 -26.97
N ASP A 164 10.91 8.13 -26.95
CA ASP A 164 9.89 8.88 -26.23
C ASP A 164 9.98 8.67 -24.73
N ILE A 165 9.63 9.70 -23.97
CA ILE A 165 9.86 9.76 -22.53
C ILE A 165 8.52 9.73 -21.79
N PHE A 166 8.39 8.75 -20.90
CA PHE A 166 7.33 8.65 -19.90
C PHE A 166 7.89 9.05 -18.55
N ILE A 167 7.20 9.92 -17.81
CA ILE A 167 7.58 10.33 -16.46
C ILE A 167 6.40 10.14 -15.51
N LEU A 168 6.68 9.55 -14.34
CA LEU A 168 5.79 9.52 -13.19
C LEU A 168 6.10 10.74 -12.31
N LEU A 169 5.16 11.68 -12.23
CA LEU A 169 5.34 12.95 -11.52
C LEU A 169 5.25 12.80 -10.00
N ASN A 170 4.53 11.79 -9.52
CA ASN A 170 4.24 11.55 -8.10
C ASN A 170 4.72 10.18 -7.62
N PRO A 171 6.04 9.86 -7.70
CA PRO A 171 6.57 8.54 -7.39
C PRO A 171 6.34 8.07 -5.94
N GLU A 172 5.97 8.96 -5.02
CA GLU A 172 5.56 8.61 -3.66
C GLU A 172 4.30 7.74 -3.61
N VAL A 173 3.44 7.78 -4.65
CA VAL A 173 2.23 6.93 -4.74
C VAL A 173 2.56 5.43 -4.86
N LEU A 174 3.83 5.08 -5.12
CA LEU A 174 4.31 3.70 -5.13
C LEU A 174 4.33 3.05 -3.74
N VAL A 175 4.08 3.82 -2.67
CA VAL A 175 3.95 3.30 -1.31
C VAL A 175 2.67 3.82 -0.67
N GLU A 176 1.80 2.91 -0.25
CA GLU A 176 0.54 3.25 0.41
C GLU A 176 0.42 2.55 1.76
N GLU A 177 -0.24 3.20 2.73
CA GLU A 177 -0.49 2.63 4.04
C GLU A 177 -1.96 2.69 4.43
N PHE A 178 -2.44 1.65 5.11
CA PHE A 178 -3.75 1.65 5.76
C PHE A 178 -3.70 0.88 7.09
N ILE A 179 -4.69 1.11 7.94
CA ILE A 179 -4.78 0.49 9.27
C ILE A 179 -5.99 -0.44 9.32
N ILE A 180 -5.78 -1.65 9.85
CA ILE A 180 -6.84 -2.56 10.29
C ILE A 180 -6.46 -3.04 11.69
N ASP A 181 -7.39 -2.90 12.62
CA ASP A 181 -7.18 -3.16 14.05
C ASP A 181 -5.91 -2.46 14.58
N GLU A 182 -4.95 -3.22 15.08
CA GLU A 182 -3.70 -2.76 15.66
C GLU A 182 -2.53 -2.82 14.67
N PHE A 183 -2.78 -3.00 13.36
CA PHE A 183 -1.72 -3.14 12.36
C PHE A 183 -1.78 -2.05 11.29
N ILE A 184 -0.61 -1.49 10.98
CA ILE A 184 -0.38 -0.72 9.77
C ILE A 184 0.08 -1.68 8.69
N TYR A 185 -0.69 -1.75 7.61
CA TYR A 185 -0.34 -2.46 6.39
C TYR A 185 0.27 -1.47 5.42
N THR A 186 1.44 -1.82 4.88
CA THR A 186 2.15 -1.02 3.87
C THR A 186 2.17 -1.81 2.56
N ILE A 187 1.60 -1.23 1.51
CA ILE A 187 1.71 -1.71 0.14
C ILE A 187 2.89 -1.02 -0.52
N THR A 188 3.70 -1.79 -1.23
CA THR A 188 4.80 -1.26 -2.03
C THR A 188 4.66 -1.78 -3.45
N LEU A 189 4.58 -0.85 -4.39
CA LEU A 189 4.50 -1.09 -5.82
C LEU A 189 5.88 -0.89 -6.45
N ASP A 190 6.23 -1.74 -7.40
CA ASP A 190 7.38 -1.55 -8.27
C ASP A 190 7.06 -2.03 -9.69
N ALA A 191 7.82 -1.56 -10.66
CA ALA A 191 7.63 -1.96 -12.05
C ALA A 191 8.96 -2.15 -12.74
N VAL A 192 9.08 -3.20 -13.55
CA VAL A 192 10.31 -3.44 -14.32
C VAL A 192 10.48 -2.31 -15.33
N GLY A 193 11.61 -1.60 -15.28
CA GLY A 193 11.92 -0.52 -16.22
C GLY A 193 11.51 0.87 -15.74
N LEU A 194 10.72 1.00 -14.67
CA LEU A 194 10.47 2.29 -14.04
C LEU A 194 11.62 2.62 -13.09
N GLY A 195 12.28 3.76 -13.30
CA GLY A 195 13.42 4.14 -12.48
C GLY A 195 13.90 5.56 -12.75
N PRO A 196 14.99 6.00 -12.09
CA PRO A 196 15.57 7.31 -12.35
C PRO A 196 16.05 7.41 -13.80
N LEU A 197 15.72 8.50 -14.47
CA LEU A 197 16.24 8.83 -15.80
C LEU A 197 17.52 9.68 -15.69
N SER A 198 18.22 9.83 -16.82
CA SER A 198 19.37 10.74 -16.90
C SER A 198 18.90 12.19 -16.77
N ASP A 199 19.78 13.07 -16.25
CA ASP A 199 19.47 14.50 -16.12
C ASP A 199 19.09 15.14 -17.47
N ALA A 200 19.71 14.67 -18.56
CA ALA A 200 19.43 15.12 -19.92
C ALA A 200 18.02 14.69 -20.37
N ALA A 201 17.62 13.44 -20.14
CA ALA A 201 16.27 12.97 -20.47
C ALA A 201 15.20 13.70 -19.63
N CYS A 202 15.47 13.94 -18.35
CA CYS A 202 14.58 14.77 -17.52
C CYS A 202 14.44 16.18 -18.09
N ALA A 203 15.56 16.82 -18.47
CA ALA A 203 15.55 18.17 -19.04
C ALA A 203 14.78 18.23 -20.37
N GLU A 204 14.88 17.22 -21.22
CA GLU A 204 14.15 17.13 -22.50
C GLU A 204 12.63 16.99 -22.31
N ALA A 205 12.20 16.30 -21.26
CA ALA A 205 10.81 16.29 -20.86
C ALA A 205 10.38 17.58 -20.13
N GLY A 206 11.31 18.45 -19.72
CA GLY A 206 11.01 19.66 -18.95
C GLY A 206 10.93 19.43 -17.44
N GLN A 207 11.45 18.31 -16.95
CA GLN A 207 11.45 17.90 -15.55
C GLN A 207 12.80 18.14 -14.87
N PRO A 208 12.82 18.34 -13.53
CA PRO A 208 14.08 18.47 -12.80
C PRO A 208 14.87 17.15 -12.79
N SER A 209 16.18 17.28 -12.59
CA SER A 209 17.10 16.16 -12.34
C SER A 209 16.56 15.19 -11.29
N GLY A 210 16.71 13.89 -11.55
CA GLY A 210 16.21 12.83 -10.69
C GLY A 210 14.75 12.44 -10.93
N CYS A 211 14.15 12.84 -12.06
CA CYS A 211 12.83 12.37 -12.48
C CYS A 211 12.78 10.84 -12.62
N VAL A 212 11.61 10.26 -12.39
CA VAL A 212 11.37 8.81 -12.44
C VAL A 212 10.51 8.49 -13.65
N GLY A 213 10.93 7.53 -14.47
CA GLY A 213 10.30 7.26 -15.74
C GLY A 213 10.94 6.12 -16.51
N PHE A 214 10.67 6.08 -17.81
CA PHE A 214 11.33 5.20 -18.78
C PHE A 214 11.31 5.85 -20.16
N THR A 215 12.18 5.39 -21.05
CA THR A 215 12.14 5.74 -22.47
C THR A 215 11.63 4.57 -23.30
N THR A 216 11.02 4.85 -24.45
CA THR A 216 10.56 3.83 -25.39
C THR A 216 11.13 4.12 -26.78
N GLN A 217 11.85 3.16 -27.33
CA GLN A 217 12.43 3.30 -28.68
C GLN A 217 11.35 3.47 -29.74
N GLU A 218 11.66 4.27 -30.76
CA GLU A 218 10.83 4.45 -31.95
C GLU A 218 10.48 3.12 -32.62
N SER A 219 9.22 2.99 -33.03
CA SER A 219 8.66 1.77 -33.65
C SER A 219 8.77 0.52 -32.77
N GLN A 220 8.91 0.68 -31.45
CA GLN A 220 8.92 -0.40 -30.46
C GLN A 220 7.84 -0.19 -29.40
N ALA A 221 7.58 -1.23 -28.62
CA ALA A 221 6.75 -1.14 -27.45
C ALA A 221 7.58 -1.35 -26.19
N ASN A 222 7.33 -0.54 -25.16
CA ASN A 222 7.81 -0.81 -23.81
C ASN A 222 6.65 -1.33 -22.96
N ASN A 223 6.86 -2.47 -22.30
CA ASN A 223 5.88 -3.05 -21.39
C ASN A 223 6.37 -2.87 -19.95
N LEU A 224 5.65 -2.05 -19.20
CA LEU A 224 5.83 -1.81 -17.79
C LEU A 224 4.93 -2.75 -16.99
N GLN A 225 5.42 -3.95 -16.70
CA GLN A 225 4.76 -4.88 -15.79
C GLN A 225 4.94 -4.43 -14.35
N THR A 226 3.85 -4.05 -13.70
CA THR A 226 3.86 -3.74 -12.26
C THR A 226 3.81 -5.02 -11.43
N ARG A 227 4.36 -4.92 -10.23
CA ARG A 227 4.22 -5.90 -9.16
C ARG A 227 4.06 -5.16 -7.84
N PHE A 228 3.50 -5.82 -6.84
CA PHE A 228 3.31 -5.21 -5.53
C PHE A 228 3.36 -6.22 -4.41
N SER A 229 3.73 -5.76 -3.22
CA SER A 229 3.79 -6.56 -2.00
C SER A 229 3.08 -5.83 -0.87
N ILE A 230 2.71 -6.57 0.17
CA ILE A 230 2.12 -6.03 1.39
C ILE A 230 2.91 -6.51 2.61
N THR A 231 3.17 -5.59 3.55
CA THR A 231 3.78 -5.89 4.85
C THR A 231 2.87 -5.37 5.96
N ALA A 232 3.00 -5.92 7.17
CA ALA A 232 2.25 -5.47 8.32
C ALA A 232 3.19 -5.21 9.51
N ARG A 233 2.92 -4.14 10.26
CA ARG A 233 3.57 -3.85 11.54
C ARG A 233 2.55 -3.47 12.59
N GLU A 234 2.77 -3.90 13.83
CA GLU A 234 1.90 -3.59 14.96
C GLU A 234 2.08 -2.13 15.42
N ILE A 235 0.96 -1.47 15.70
CA ILE A 235 0.90 -0.17 16.36
C ILE A 235 1.19 -0.40 17.84
N ARG A 236 2.44 -0.22 18.24
CA ARG A 236 2.82 -0.32 19.65
C ARG A 236 2.27 0.89 20.42
N ILE A 237 1.09 0.73 21.00
CA ILE A 237 0.56 1.64 22.02
C ILE A 237 1.16 1.20 23.36
N PRO A 238 1.99 2.03 24.03
CA PRO A 238 2.47 1.70 25.37
C PRO A 238 1.28 1.39 26.27
N GLU A 239 1.29 0.22 26.91
CA GLU A 239 0.19 -0.20 27.79
C GLU A 239 -0.16 0.93 28.76
N PRO A 240 -1.46 1.25 28.95
CA PRO A 240 -1.83 2.32 29.84
C PRO A 240 -1.26 2.03 31.23
N ALA A 241 -0.69 3.06 31.86
CA ALA A 241 -0.11 3.00 33.21
C ALA A 241 -1.11 2.50 34.28
N SER A 242 -2.38 2.27 33.93
CA SER A 242 -3.39 1.59 34.73
C SER A 242 -2.98 0.17 35.13
N LEU A 243 -2.29 -0.61 34.28
CA LEU A 243 -1.78 -1.94 34.69
C LEU A 243 -0.69 -1.81 35.75
N ALA A 244 0.21 -0.85 35.58
CA ALA A 244 1.21 -0.52 36.61
C ALA A 244 0.53 -0.04 37.90
N LEU A 245 -0.44 0.88 37.82
CA LEU A 245 -1.20 1.39 38.97
C LEU A 245 -2.01 0.31 39.67
N LEU A 246 -2.63 -0.60 38.93
CA LEU A 246 -3.34 -1.76 39.48
C LEU A 246 -2.36 -2.68 40.21
N GLY A 247 -1.22 -2.99 39.58
CA GLY A 247 -0.14 -3.76 40.20
C GLY A 247 0.37 -3.12 41.49
N PHE A 248 0.66 -1.82 41.47
CA PHE A 248 1.08 -1.05 42.64
C PHE A 248 -0.02 -0.95 43.71
N GLY A 249 -1.29 -0.81 43.31
CA GLY A 249 -2.44 -0.77 44.21
C GLY A 249 -2.61 -2.08 44.98
N LEU A 250 -2.47 -3.23 44.30
CA LEU A 250 -2.54 -4.55 44.91
C LEU A 250 -1.36 -4.83 45.83
N LEU A 251 -0.15 -4.46 45.41
CA LEU A 251 1.06 -4.53 46.25
C LEU A 251 0.89 -3.69 47.53
N GLY A 252 0.39 -2.47 47.40
CA GLY A 252 0.09 -1.58 48.53
C GLY A 252 -0.93 -2.18 49.48
N MET A 253 -2.01 -2.78 48.96
CA MET A 253 -3.05 -3.43 49.75
C MET A 253 -2.52 -4.69 50.46
N GLY A 254 -1.68 -5.49 49.80
CA GLY A 254 -1.04 -6.67 50.39
C GLY A 254 -0.11 -6.33 51.57
N ILE A 255 0.67 -5.24 51.46
CA ILE A 255 1.52 -4.73 52.55
C ILE A 255 0.65 -4.24 53.71
N ALA A 256 -0.44 -3.51 53.44
CA ALA A 256 -1.34 -2.99 54.46
C ALA A 256 -2.01 -4.12 55.28
N VAL A 257 -2.47 -5.19 54.62
CA VAL A 257 -3.07 -6.36 55.30
C VAL A 257 -2.04 -7.11 56.16
N ARG A 258 -0.80 -7.26 55.67
CA ARG A 258 0.30 -7.90 56.44
C ARG A 258 0.65 -7.12 57.71
N ARG A 259 0.65 -5.79 57.65
CA ARG A 259 0.90 -4.94 58.81
C ARG A 259 -0.19 -5.09 59.87
N ARG A 260 -1.47 -5.16 59.47
CA ARG A 260 -2.58 -5.37 60.41
C ARG A 260 -2.51 -6.72 61.14
N ARG A 261 -1.97 -7.76 60.50
CA ARG A 261 -1.78 -9.09 61.12
C ARG A 261 -0.63 -9.19 62.12
N LYS A 262 0.32 -8.24 62.15
CA LYS A 262 1.41 -8.21 63.13
C LYS A 262 1.06 -7.46 64.42
N VAL A 263 -0.05 -6.73 64.44
CA VAL A 263 -0.49 -5.89 65.57
C VAL A 263 -1.65 -6.52 66.35
N ALA A 264 -2.13 -7.69 65.91
CA ALA A 264 -3.14 -8.49 66.60
C ALA A 264 -2.50 -9.73 67.26
#